data_AF-A0AA39SV85-F1
#
_entry.id   AF-A0AA39SV85-F1
#
_cell.length_a   1.000
_cell.length_b   1.000
_cell.length_c   1.000
_cell.angle_alpha   90.00
_cell.angle_beta   90.00
_cell.angle_gamma   90.00
#
_symmetry.space_group_name_H-M   'P 1'
#
loop_
_entity.id
_entity.type
_entity.pdbx_description
1 polymer ?
#
loop_
_entity_poly.entity_id
_entity_poly.type
_entity_poly.pdbx_seq_one_letter_code
_entity_poly.pdbx_strand_id
1 'polypeptide(L)'
;MFFIYRVESSLCTLIKHLQCSQSKGDDGGAAIEMKNDIRKRKLKMKTLMLKKLKEKEGLFMMGARILKDDYYISKQKKLELKLELEWGKGLAQKQEAQARLEELELEKDKPFARTRDDPELDKMLRQRLRWGDPMAHLVKNKHYEPILPELGDNEKMKESRFVIPQDIKKRIRCFTKSIWYFTPGRHWDGVDRSTTGWFTSLFHS
;
A
#
# COMPACT_ATOMS: atom_id res chain seq x y z
N MET A 1 -17.12 30.57 0.45
CA MET A 1 -16.41 31.53 -0.41
C MET A 1 -14.88 31.39 -0.24
N PHE A 2 -14.33 30.18 -0.42
CA PHE A 2 -12.88 29.91 -0.25
C PHE A 2 -12.32 28.84 -1.20
N PHE A 3 -13.08 28.40 -2.21
CA PHE A 3 -12.66 27.36 -3.16
C PHE A 3 -12.40 27.87 -4.59
N ILE A 4 -12.45 29.19 -4.81
CA ILE A 4 -12.25 29.79 -6.14
C ILE A 4 -10.78 30.20 -6.37
N TYR A 5 -9.97 30.37 -5.31
CA TYR A 5 -8.61 30.92 -5.42
C TYR A 5 -7.45 29.92 -5.60
N ARG A 6 -7.71 28.62 -5.83
CA ARG A 6 -6.62 27.61 -5.92
C ARG A 6 -6.52 26.87 -7.26
N VAL A 7 -7.31 27.25 -8.26
CA VAL A 7 -7.23 26.68 -9.63
C VAL A 7 -6.41 27.57 -10.57
N GLU A 8 -6.28 28.87 -10.29
CA GLU A 8 -5.52 29.80 -11.15
C GLU A 8 -4.00 29.70 -10.97
N SER A 9 -3.53 29.15 -9.84
CA SER A 9 -2.09 29.06 -9.54
C SER A 9 -1.37 27.92 -10.30
N SER A 10 -2.10 26.88 -10.74
CA SER A 10 -1.53 25.72 -11.44
C SER A 10 -1.59 25.82 -12.97
N LEU A 11 -2.43 26.72 -13.50
CA LEU A 11 -2.51 27.01 -14.93
C LEU A 11 -1.36 27.92 -15.39
N CYS A 12 -0.82 28.75 -14.50
CA CYS A 12 0.23 29.73 -14.85
C CYS A 12 1.63 29.09 -15.00
N THR A 13 1.91 27.97 -14.33
CA THR A 13 3.18 27.25 -14.46
C THR A 13 3.23 26.32 -15.68
N LEU A 14 2.09 25.81 -16.14
CA LEU A 14 1.97 24.98 -17.34
C LEU A 14 2.13 25.77 -18.65
N ILE A 15 1.83 27.08 -18.65
CA ILE A 15 1.99 27.92 -19.84
C ILE A 15 3.48 28.25 -20.08
N LYS A 16 4.30 28.38 -19.02
CA LYS A 16 5.74 28.70 -19.15
C LYS A 16 6.59 27.55 -19.70
N HIS A 17 6.20 26.30 -19.49
CA HIS A 17 6.93 25.16 -20.06
C HIS A 17 6.61 24.89 -21.54
N LEU A 18 5.52 25.45 -22.08
CA LEU A 18 5.13 25.22 -23.48
C LEU A 18 5.81 26.15 -24.50
N GLN A 19 6.55 27.17 -24.05
CA GLN A 19 7.22 28.13 -24.93
C GLN A 19 8.70 27.81 -25.22
N CYS A 20 9.27 26.72 -24.70
CA CYS A 20 10.70 26.39 -24.86
C CYS A 20 11.00 25.38 -25.99
N SER A 21 9.99 24.85 -26.69
CA SER A 21 10.16 23.81 -27.72
C SER A 21 9.52 24.17 -29.05
N GLN A 22 9.77 25.39 -29.54
CA GLN A 22 9.59 25.72 -30.96
C GLN A 22 10.95 25.65 -31.65
N SER A 23 11.36 24.44 -32.01
CA SER A 23 12.37 24.26 -33.05
C SER A 23 11.99 23.07 -33.93
N LYS A 24 11.81 23.41 -35.22
CA LYS A 24 11.89 22.59 -36.43
C LYS A 24 10.80 21.52 -36.66
N GLY A 25 10.11 21.64 -37.78
CA GLY A 25 9.31 20.56 -38.38
C GLY A 25 7.99 21.05 -38.99
N ASP A 26 7.97 21.17 -40.31
CA ASP A 26 6.84 21.58 -41.13
C ASP A 26 5.76 20.48 -41.26
N ASP A 27 5.01 20.18 -40.19
CA ASP A 27 3.86 19.23 -40.23
C ASP A 27 2.66 19.71 -39.39
N GLY A 28 2.47 21.03 -39.27
CA GLY A 28 1.59 21.65 -38.28
C GLY A 28 0.08 21.35 -38.41
N GLY A 29 -0.39 20.90 -39.57
CA GLY A 29 -1.81 20.63 -39.82
C GLY A 29 -2.32 19.36 -39.12
N ALA A 30 -1.63 18.23 -39.31
CA ALA A 30 -2.08 16.92 -38.84
C ALA A 30 -2.04 16.78 -37.30
N ALA A 31 -1.04 17.38 -36.65
CA ALA A 31 -0.92 17.36 -35.20
C ALA A 31 -2.00 18.20 -34.49
N ILE A 32 -2.45 19.29 -35.12
CA ILE A 32 -3.55 20.12 -34.63
C ILE A 32 -4.89 19.40 -34.84
N GLU A 33 -5.06 18.73 -35.98
CA GLU A 33 -6.26 17.96 -36.29
C GLU A 33 -6.45 16.75 -35.36
N MET A 34 -5.39 15.98 -35.08
CA MET A 34 -5.43 14.89 -34.09
C MET A 34 -5.79 15.39 -32.68
N LYS A 35 -5.25 16.54 -32.25
CA LYS A 35 -5.59 17.15 -30.95
C LYS A 35 -7.06 17.58 -30.90
N ASN A 36 -7.58 18.12 -32.00
CA ASN A 36 -8.99 18.50 -32.13
C ASN A 36 -9.92 17.27 -32.11
N ASP A 37 -9.52 16.15 -32.71
CA ASP A 37 -10.27 14.89 -32.67
C ASP A 37 -10.27 14.21 -31.31
N ILE A 38 -9.14 14.24 -30.60
CA ILE A 38 -9.07 13.79 -29.20
C ILE A 38 -10.00 14.65 -28.33
N ARG A 39 -10.03 15.97 -28.57
CA ARG A 39 -10.92 16.89 -27.86
C ARG A 39 -12.40 16.61 -28.18
N LYS A 40 -12.74 16.34 -29.44
CA LYS A 40 -14.10 15.93 -29.86
C LYS A 40 -14.51 14.59 -29.22
N ARG A 41 -13.62 13.59 -29.19
CA ARG A 41 -13.88 12.30 -28.52
C ARG A 41 -14.08 12.46 -27.01
N LYS A 42 -13.26 13.27 -26.35
CA LYS A 42 -13.43 13.62 -24.93
C LYS A 42 -14.75 14.35 -24.67
N LEU A 43 -15.13 15.28 -25.54
CA LEU A 43 -16.39 16.01 -25.41
C LEU A 43 -17.59 15.08 -25.63
N LYS A 44 -17.52 14.19 -26.62
CA LYS A 44 -18.53 13.16 -26.91
C LYS A 44 -18.68 12.17 -25.76
N MET A 45 -17.58 11.74 -25.14
CA MET A 45 -17.63 10.89 -23.95
C MET A 45 -18.21 11.63 -22.75
N LYS A 46 -17.83 12.89 -22.54
CA LYS A 46 -18.38 13.73 -21.46
C LYS A 46 -19.89 13.93 -21.60
N THR A 47 -20.39 14.18 -22.80
CA THR A 47 -21.84 14.34 -23.04
C THR A 47 -22.59 13.03 -22.87
N LEU A 48 -22.02 11.90 -23.29
CA LEU A 48 -22.63 10.57 -23.13
C LEU A 48 -22.70 10.15 -21.66
N MET A 49 -21.66 10.44 -20.88
CA MET A 49 -21.65 10.25 -19.42
C MET A 49 -22.69 11.14 -18.73
N LEU A 50 -22.78 12.41 -19.11
CA LEU A 50 -23.80 13.32 -18.58
C LEU A 50 -25.23 12.88 -18.92
N LYS A 51 -25.47 12.34 -20.13
CA LYS A 51 -26.77 11.74 -20.48
C LYS A 51 -27.11 10.54 -19.61
N LYS A 52 -26.16 9.61 -19.41
CA LYS A 52 -26.35 8.46 -18.51
C LYS A 52 -26.61 8.87 -17.06
N LEU A 53 -25.94 9.91 -16.57
CA LEU A 53 -26.18 10.46 -15.23
C LEU A 53 -27.58 11.07 -15.14
N LYS A 54 -27.99 11.85 -16.15
CA LYS A 54 -29.32 12.47 -16.19
C LYS A 54 -30.46 11.45 -16.34
N GLU A 55 -30.21 10.34 -17.05
CA GLU A 55 -31.12 9.18 -17.12
C GLU A 55 -31.21 8.47 -15.76
N LYS A 56 -30.09 8.28 -15.06
CA LYS A 56 -30.08 7.72 -13.70
C LYS A 56 -30.76 8.62 -12.66
N GLU A 57 -30.52 9.93 -12.75
CA GLU A 57 -31.20 10.94 -11.93
C GLU A 57 -32.69 11.01 -12.28
N GLY A 58 -33.05 10.90 -13.55
CA GLY A 58 -34.45 10.78 -14.01
C GLY A 58 -35.13 9.54 -13.43
N LEU A 59 -34.45 8.38 -13.44
CA LEU A 59 -34.92 7.15 -12.79
C LEU A 59 -35.09 7.31 -11.27
N PHE A 60 -34.21 8.08 -10.63
CA PHE A 60 -34.29 8.40 -9.20
C PHE A 60 -35.48 9.31 -8.88
N MET A 61 -35.78 10.29 -9.74
CA MET A 61 -36.90 11.23 -9.58
C MET A 61 -38.27 10.64 -9.98
N MET A 62 -38.31 9.65 -10.86
CA MET A 62 -39.54 8.94 -11.26
C MET A 62 -40.03 7.91 -10.24
N GLY A 63 -39.39 7.82 -9.07
CA GLY A 63 -39.78 6.87 -8.02
C GLY A 63 -39.64 5.40 -8.44
N ALA A 64 -38.70 5.10 -9.35
CA ALA A 64 -38.36 3.72 -9.65
C ALA A 64 -37.85 3.07 -8.35
N ARG A 65 -38.64 2.12 -7.84
CA ARG A 65 -38.35 1.40 -6.58
C ARG A 65 -36.95 0.81 -6.70
N ILE A 66 -36.04 1.26 -5.84
CA ILE A 66 -34.76 0.59 -5.63
C ILE A 66 -35.09 -0.88 -5.40
N LEU A 67 -34.62 -1.77 -6.28
CA LEU A 67 -34.83 -3.21 -6.12
C LEU A 67 -34.23 -3.60 -4.77
N LYS A 68 -34.91 -4.49 -4.05
CA LYS A 68 -34.47 -4.93 -2.71
C LYS A 68 -32.99 -5.29 -2.70
N ASP A 69 -32.53 -5.95 -3.75
CA ASP A 69 -31.16 -6.43 -3.91
C ASP A 69 -30.14 -5.28 -3.99
N ASP A 70 -30.43 -4.21 -4.74
CA ASP A 70 -29.56 -3.03 -4.83
C ASP A 70 -29.45 -2.29 -3.49
N TYR A 71 -30.54 -2.26 -2.72
CA TYR A 71 -30.55 -1.71 -1.37
C TYR A 71 -29.66 -2.54 -0.44
N TYR A 72 -29.76 -3.88 -0.48
CA TYR A 72 -28.90 -4.76 0.32
C TYR A 72 -27.43 -4.63 -0.06
N ILE A 73 -27.10 -4.56 -1.36
CA ILE A 73 -25.73 -4.36 -1.85
C ILE A 73 -25.16 -3.01 -1.39
N SER A 74 -25.94 -1.93 -1.47
CA SER A 74 -25.49 -0.61 -1.01
C SER A 74 -25.29 -0.57 0.51
N LYS A 75 -26.13 -1.27 1.27
CA LYS A 75 -26.03 -1.39 2.72
C LYS A 75 -24.81 -2.23 3.11
N GLN A 76 -24.55 -3.34 2.42
CA GLN A 76 -23.34 -4.16 2.59
C GLN A 76 -22.08 -3.35 2.29
N LYS A 77 -22.00 -2.68 1.14
CA LYS A 77 -20.86 -1.80 0.80
C LYS A 77 -20.65 -0.67 1.81
N LYS A 78 -21.73 -0.08 2.34
CA LYS A 78 -21.65 0.97 3.36
C LYS A 78 -21.22 0.44 4.73
N LEU A 79 -21.47 -0.84 5.02
CA LEU A 79 -20.97 -1.53 6.21
C LEU A 79 -19.50 -1.93 6.05
N GLU A 80 -19.13 -2.48 4.90
CA GLU A 80 -17.73 -2.80 4.54
C GLU A 80 -16.84 -1.54 4.60
N LEU A 81 -17.25 -0.44 3.97
CA LEU A 81 -16.53 0.85 4.03
C LEU A 81 -16.45 1.44 5.44
N LYS A 82 -17.42 1.14 6.32
CA LYS A 82 -17.40 1.60 7.72
C LYS A 82 -16.47 0.77 8.60
N LEU A 83 -16.26 -0.50 8.27
CA LEU A 83 -15.35 -1.38 9.00
C LEU A 83 -13.87 -1.06 8.71
N GLU A 84 -13.57 -0.46 7.56
CA GLU A 84 -12.18 -0.34 7.10
C GLU A 84 -11.40 0.86 7.67
N LEU A 85 -12.03 1.83 8.34
CA LEU A 85 -11.35 3.03 8.81
C LEU A 85 -11.65 3.37 10.29
N GLU A 86 -11.29 2.46 11.19
CA GLU A 86 -11.11 2.82 12.60
C GLU A 86 -9.84 3.67 12.75
N TRP A 87 -10.01 4.98 12.89
CA TRP A 87 -8.92 5.87 13.30
C TRP A 87 -8.50 5.54 14.74
N GLY A 88 -7.19 5.46 14.99
CA GLY A 88 -6.62 5.26 16.33
C GLY A 88 -6.12 3.85 16.65
N LYS A 89 -6.47 2.82 15.88
CA LYS A 89 -5.84 1.49 16.00
C LYS A 89 -4.59 1.39 15.12
N GLY A 90 -3.51 0.82 15.66
CA GLY A 90 -2.25 0.65 14.93
C GLY A 90 -2.34 -0.42 13.84
N LEU A 91 -1.50 -0.31 12.79
CA LEU A 91 -1.40 -1.33 11.73
C LEU A 91 -1.05 -2.71 12.30
N ALA A 92 -0.13 -2.78 13.27
CA ALA A 92 0.26 -4.01 13.92
C ALA A 92 -0.91 -4.68 14.66
N GLN A 93 -1.78 -3.90 15.32
CA GLN A 93 -2.94 -4.42 16.04
C GLN A 93 -3.97 -5.04 15.08
N LYS A 94 -4.14 -4.45 13.88
CA LYS A 94 -5.02 -5.01 12.85
C LYS A 94 -4.46 -6.30 12.28
N GLN A 95 -3.16 -6.33 11.97
CA GLN A 95 -2.48 -7.54 11.49
C GLN A 95 -2.53 -8.65 12.54
N GLU A 96 -2.32 -8.32 13.81
CA GLU A 96 -2.44 -9.29 14.91
C GLU A 96 -3.88 -9.81 15.05
N ALA A 97 -4.90 -8.95 14.94
CA ALA A 97 -6.29 -9.39 14.98
C ALA A 97 -6.64 -10.32 13.81
N GLN A 98 -6.14 -10.04 12.61
CA GLN A 98 -6.31 -10.92 11.44
C GLN A 98 -5.57 -12.24 11.62
N ALA A 99 -4.29 -12.19 12.00
CA ALA A 99 -3.49 -13.38 12.25
C ALA A 99 -4.11 -14.25 13.35
N ARG A 100 -4.66 -13.66 14.41
CA ARG A 100 -5.35 -14.39 15.47
C ARG A 100 -6.61 -15.10 14.98
N LEU A 101 -7.36 -14.50 14.05
CA LEU A 101 -8.52 -15.16 13.44
C LEU A 101 -8.08 -16.35 12.58
N GLU A 102 -7.04 -16.18 11.76
CA GLU A 102 -6.46 -17.25 10.94
C GLU A 102 -5.90 -18.39 11.82
N GLU A 103 -5.21 -18.06 12.90
CA GLU A 103 -4.70 -19.04 13.88
C GLU A 103 -5.83 -19.83 14.52
N LEU A 104 -6.93 -19.18 14.92
CA LEU A 104 -8.11 -19.86 15.49
C LEU A 104 -8.79 -20.78 14.48
N GLU A 105 -8.79 -20.44 13.20
CA GLU A 105 -9.31 -21.32 12.15
C GLU A 105 -8.43 -22.56 11.98
N LEU A 106 -7.11 -22.39 11.94
CA LEU A 106 -6.16 -23.49 11.87
C LEU A 106 -6.16 -24.36 13.14
N GLU A 107 -6.35 -23.76 14.32
CA GLU A 107 -6.42 -24.47 15.59
C GLU A 107 -7.65 -25.37 15.70
N LYS A 108 -8.78 -25.00 15.07
CA LYS A 108 -9.97 -25.87 15.01
C LYS A 108 -9.67 -27.20 14.31
N ASP A 109 -8.84 -27.17 13.28
CA ASP A 109 -8.49 -28.34 12.48
C ASP A 109 -7.31 -29.13 13.08
N LYS A 110 -6.52 -28.51 13.97
CA LYS A 110 -5.36 -29.15 14.59
C LYS A 110 -5.79 -30.18 15.65
N PRO A 111 -5.17 -31.38 15.65
CA PRO A 111 -5.43 -32.37 16.71
C PRO A 111 -4.91 -31.86 18.06
N PHE A 112 -5.60 -32.20 19.15
CA PHE A 112 -5.25 -31.75 20.52
C PHE A 112 -3.82 -32.13 20.94
N ALA A 113 -3.36 -33.32 20.55
CA ALA A 113 -2.01 -33.80 20.81
C ALA A 113 -1.22 -33.93 19.51
N ARG A 114 0.03 -33.46 19.51
CA ARG A 114 0.95 -33.66 18.40
C ARG A 114 1.51 -35.08 18.44
N THR A 115 1.46 -35.77 17.30
CA THR A 115 2.05 -37.10 17.14
C THR A 115 3.51 -36.97 16.70
N ARG A 116 4.31 -38.01 16.91
CA ARG A 116 5.71 -38.08 16.45
C ARG A 116 5.83 -37.86 14.93
N ASP A 117 4.86 -38.32 14.16
CA ASP A 117 4.85 -38.29 12.69
C ASP A 117 4.11 -37.06 12.13
N ASP A 118 4.06 -35.95 12.87
CA ASP A 118 3.44 -34.70 12.44
C ASP A 118 4.25 -34.03 11.30
N PRO A 119 3.66 -33.88 10.09
CA PRO A 119 4.35 -33.28 8.95
C PRO A 119 4.70 -31.80 9.14
N GLU A 120 3.92 -31.04 9.94
CA GLU A 120 4.19 -29.62 10.21
C GLU A 120 5.46 -29.46 11.06
N LEU A 121 5.56 -30.25 12.13
CA LEU A 121 6.72 -30.25 13.04
C LEU A 121 8.00 -30.68 12.31
N ASP A 122 7.93 -31.76 11.54
CA ASP A 122 9.09 -32.28 10.81
C ASP A 122 9.58 -31.27 9.75
N LYS A 123 8.67 -30.61 9.03
CA LYS A 123 9.01 -29.52 8.11
C LYS A 123 9.71 -28.37 8.83
N MET A 124 9.22 -27.95 10.00
CA MET A 124 9.83 -26.89 10.80
C MET A 124 11.25 -27.27 11.25
N LEU A 125 11.46 -28.50 11.71
CA LEU A 125 12.77 -28.97 12.17
C LEU A 125 13.79 -29.07 11.03
N ARG A 126 13.38 -29.58 9.87
CA ARG A 126 14.22 -29.64 8.66
C ARG A 126 14.63 -28.26 8.15
N GLN A 127 13.80 -27.25 8.35
CA GLN A 127 14.08 -25.87 7.91
C GLN A 127 15.06 -25.12 8.82
N ARG A 128 15.27 -25.55 10.07
CA ARG A 128 16.17 -24.87 11.02
C ARG A 128 17.61 -24.99 10.55
N LEU A 129 18.29 -23.85 10.43
CA LEU A 129 19.73 -23.83 10.17
C LEU A 129 20.47 -24.30 11.44
N ARG A 130 21.27 -25.36 11.31
CA ARG A 130 22.08 -25.90 12.40
C ARG A 130 23.50 -25.38 12.30
N TRP A 131 24.02 -24.85 13.41
CA TRP A 131 25.41 -24.43 13.49
C TRP A 131 26.34 -25.63 13.31
N GLY A 132 27.40 -25.46 12.51
CA GLY A 132 28.40 -26.49 12.23
C GLY A 132 28.02 -27.52 11.16
N ASP A 133 26.93 -27.30 10.40
CA ASP A 133 26.61 -28.14 9.25
C ASP A 133 27.53 -27.79 8.05
N PRO A 134 28.38 -28.72 7.57
CA PRO A 134 29.27 -28.45 6.43
C PRO A 134 28.52 -28.14 5.13
N MET A 135 27.25 -28.54 5.00
CA MET A 135 26.42 -28.28 3.81
C MET A 135 25.57 -27.01 3.93
N ALA A 136 25.58 -26.31 5.07
CA ALA A 136 24.78 -25.10 5.31
C ALA A 136 24.97 -24.01 4.24
N HIS A 137 26.16 -23.92 3.65
CA HIS A 137 26.47 -22.92 2.62
C HIS A 137 25.97 -23.31 1.22
N LEU A 138 25.75 -24.59 0.96
CA LEU A 138 25.29 -25.10 -0.33
C LEU A 138 23.77 -24.94 -0.47
N VAL A 139 23.04 -25.25 0.61
CA VAL A 139 21.58 -25.18 0.66
C VAL A 139 21.17 -23.90 1.39
N LYS A 140 21.43 -22.75 0.77
CA LYS A 140 20.89 -21.48 1.26
C LYS A 140 19.41 -21.43 0.95
N ASN A 141 18.59 -21.96 1.86
CA ASN A 141 17.21 -21.51 1.93
C ASN A 141 17.28 -19.99 2.08
N LYS A 142 16.62 -19.25 1.18
CA LYS A 142 16.53 -17.80 1.27
C LYS A 142 15.83 -17.50 2.59
N HIS A 143 16.59 -17.29 3.66
CA HIS A 143 16.03 -16.74 4.88
C HIS A 143 15.36 -15.45 4.45
N TYR A 144 14.06 -15.37 4.71
CA TYR A 144 13.33 -14.12 4.67
C TYR A 144 13.91 -13.27 5.80
N GLU A 145 15.05 -12.62 5.55
CA GLU A 145 15.11 -11.24 6.05
C GLU A 145 13.82 -10.61 5.52
N PRO A 146 13.00 -9.98 6.37
CA PRO A 146 11.91 -9.17 5.86
C PRO A 146 12.56 -8.06 5.03
N ILE A 147 12.76 -8.36 3.74
CA ILE A 147 12.83 -7.38 2.68
C ILE A 147 11.45 -6.76 2.80
N LEU A 148 11.36 -5.69 3.62
CA LEU A 148 10.16 -4.85 3.65
C LEU A 148 9.71 -4.72 2.20
N PRO A 149 8.46 -5.09 1.88
CA PRO A 149 7.97 -5.06 0.50
C PRO A 149 8.39 -3.73 -0.09
N GLU A 150 9.05 -3.75 -1.26
CA GLU A 150 9.57 -2.53 -1.82
C GLU A 150 8.38 -1.59 -2.05
N LEU A 151 8.25 -0.58 -1.20
CA LEU A 151 7.13 0.34 -1.17
C LEU A 151 7.33 1.31 -2.35
N GLY A 152 7.04 0.80 -3.54
CA GLY A 152 7.46 1.39 -4.81
C GLY A 152 7.16 0.50 -6.01
N ASP A 153 6.97 -0.80 -5.80
CA ASP A 153 6.75 -1.74 -6.90
C ASP A 153 5.33 -1.73 -7.48
N ASN A 154 4.38 -1.11 -6.78
CA ASN A 154 2.99 -1.03 -7.20
C ASN A 154 2.87 -0.30 -8.54
N GLU A 155 2.18 -0.90 -9.51
CA GLU A 155 1.96 -0.32 -10.86
C GLU A 155 1.42 1.12 -10.79
N LYS A 156 0.45 1.36 -9.89
CA LYS A 156 -0.14 2.67 -9.62
C LYS A 156 0.88 3.71 -9.13
N MET A 157 1.91 3.28 -8.40
CA MET A 157 2.97 4.15 -7.90
C MET A 157 4.01 4.43 -8.99
N LYS A 158 4.32 3.44 -9.84
CA LYS A 158 5.17 3.59 -11.04
C LYS A 158 4.57 4.60 -12.03
N GLU A 159 3.26 4.54 -12.26
CA GLU A 159 2.53 5.52 -13.08
C GLU A 159 2.61 6.95 -12.52
N SER A 160 2.64 7.09 -11.19
CA SER A 160 2.70 8.39 -10.51
C SER A 160 4.06 9.10 -10.61
N ARG A 161 5.10 8.43 -11.15
CA ARG A 161 6.51 8.88 -11.21
C ARG A 161 7.11 9.26 -9.85
N PHE A 162 6.40 9.03 -8.76
CA PHE A 162 6.85 9.29 -7.41
C PHE A 162 7.72 8.12 -6.96
N VAL A 163 9.03 8.36 -6.89
CA VAL A 163 10.01 7.37 -6.42
C VAL A 163 10.22 7.62 -4.93
N ILE A 164 9.80 6.66 -4.10
CA ILE A 164 10.21 6.61 -2.70
C ILE A 164 11.66 6.14 -2.68
N PRO A 165 12.64 6.91 -2.17
CA PRO A 165 14.01 6.44 -2.06
C PRO A 165 14.07 5.28 -1.06
N GLN A 166 14.22 4.05 -1.56
CA GLN A 166 14.27 2.84 -0.74
C GLN A 166 15.71 2.37 -0.45
N ASP A 167 16.70 3.04 -1.02
CA ASP A 167 18.11 2.69 -0.87
C ASP A 167 18.60 2.92 0.56
N ILE A 168 18.98 1.82 1.21
CA ILE A 168 19.56 1.82 2.55
C ILE A 168 21.03 2.22 2.45
N LYS A 169 21.44 3.32 3.08
CA LYS A 169 22.87 3.57 3.32
C LYS A 169 23.39 2.43 4.20
N LYS A 170 24.46 1.73 3.78
CA LYS A 170 25.08 0.54 4.43
C LYS A 170 25.61 0.75 5.88
N ARG A 171 25.17 1.78 6.60
CA ARG A 171 25.72 2.25 7.87
C ARG A 171 24.75 2.11 9.05
N ILE A 172 23.85 1.12 9.06
CA ILE A 172 23.11 0.80 10.29
C ILE A 172 24.01 -0.11 11.12
N ARG A 173 24.86 0.50 11.96
CA ARG A 173 25.75 -0.21 12.88
C ARG A 173 25.02 -0.35 14.22
N CYS A 174 24.96 -1.60 14.69
CA CYS A 174 24.66 -2.03 16.05
C CYS A 174 23.61 -1.21 16.81
N PHE A 175 22.37 -1.71 16.84
CA PHE A 175 21.30 -1.18 17.69
C PHE A 175 21.47 -1.60 19.15
N THR A 176 21.21 -0.69 20.09
CA THR A 176 21.03 -1.01 21.50
C THR A 176 19.71 -1.77 21.64
N LYS A 177 19.78 -3.08 21.96
CA LYS A 177 18.59 -3.95 22.03
C LYS A 177 17.55 -3.31 22.95
N SER A 178 16.27 -3.30 22.56
CA SER A 178 15.16 -2.93 23.43
C SER A 178 14.58 -4.17 24.16
N ILE A 179 13.85 -3.98 25.26
CA ILE A 179 13.21 -5.06 26.07
C ILE A 179 12.19 -5.78 25.22
N TRP A 180 11.48 -5.00 24.41
CA TRP A 180 10.45 -5.46 23.50
C TRP A 180 11.04 -6.01 22.18
N TYR A 181 12.37 -6.13 22.08
CA TYR A 181 13.10 -6.61 20.90
C TYR A 181 12.66 -5.95 19.58
N PHE A 182 12.13 -4.71 19.66
CA PHE A 182 11.73 -3.98 18.47
C PHE A 182 12.98 -3.49 17.74
N THR A 183 13.04 -3.76 16.44
CA THR A 183 14.15 -3.31 15.59
C THR A 183 13.84 -1.91 15.06
N PRO A 184 14.75 -0.94 15.17
CA PRO A 184 14.50 0.41 14.66
C PRO A 184 14.27 0.38 13.15
N GLY A 185 13.50 1.34 12.65
CA GLY A 185 13.23 1.47 11.22
C GLY A 185 14.48 1.76 10.41
N ARG A 186 14.42 1.50 9.10
CA ARG A 186 15.56 1.65 8.14
C ARG A 186 16.20 3.04 8.13
N HIS A 187 15.47 4.09 8.53
CA HIS A 187 15.92 5.48 8.53
C HIS A 187 16.44 5.95 9.90
N TRP A 188 16.64 5.03 10.85
CA TRP A 188 17.21 5.38 12.13
C TRP A 188 18.68 5.80 11.98
N ASP A 189 19.01 6.93 12.59
CA ASP A 189 20.30 7.63 12.47
C ASP A 189 21.44 6.95 13.25
N GLY A 190 21.17 5.87 13.99
CA GLY A 190 22.17 5.14 14.78
C GLY A 190 22.63 5.85 16.06
N VAL A 191 22.27 7.12 16.24
CA VAL A 191 22.56 7.91 17.44
C VAL A 191 21.56 7.57 18.54
N ASP A 192 22.08 7.09 19.68
CA ASP A 192 21.28 6.87 20.89
C ASP A 192 20.83 8.21 21.48
N ARG A 193 19.52 8.34 21.69
CA ARG A 193 18.87 9.54 22.26
C ARG A 193 18.06 9.18 23.53
N SER A 194 18.36 8.04 24.14
CA SER A 194 17.66 7.57 25.34
C SER A 194 17.99 8.43 26.57
N THR A 195 17.04 8.55 27.49
CA THR A 195 17.24 9.25 28.76
C THR A 195 18.15 8.42 29.65
N THR A 196 19.37 8.91 29.87
CA THR A 196 20.35 8.48 30.91
C THR A 196 20.42 6.97 31.16
N GLY A 197 20.34 6.15 30.12
CA GLY A 197 20.47 4.69 30.25
C GLY A 197 19.41 4.00 31.12
N TRP A 198 18.21 4.58 31.30
CA TRP A 198 17.12 3.90 32.04
C TRP A 198 16.88 2.47 31.54
N PHE A 199 16.91 2.32 30.21
CA PHE A 199 16.78 1.04 29.56
C PHE A 199 17.88 0.05 29.99
N THR A 200 19.14 0.49 29.99
CA THR A 200 20.27 -0.34 30.37
C THR A 200 20.24 -0.69 31.85
N SER A 201 19.80 0.23 32.73
CA SER A 201 19.72 -0.05 34.17
C SER A 201 18.76 -1.19 34.52
N LEU A 202 17.75 -1.47 33.70
CA LEU A 202 16.82 -2.58 33.94
C LEU A 202 17.48 -3.97 33.80
N PHE A 203 18.64 -4.07 33.16
CA PHE A 203 19.36 -5.34 32.95
C PHE A 203 20.59 -5.50 33.84
N HIS A 204 20.98 -4.45 34.57
CA HIS A 204 22.16 -4.45 35.46
C HIS A 204 21.77 -4.60 36.94
N SER A 205 20.56 -5.12 37.22
CA SER A 205 20.07 -5.40 38.57
C SER A 205 20.72 -6.64 39.18
#